data_AF-A0A3P7IZB0-F1
#
_entry.id   AF-A0A3P7IZB0-F1
#
_cell.length_a   1.000
_cell.length_b   1.000
_cell.length_c   1.000
_cell.angle_alpha   90.00
_cell.angle_beta   90.00
_cell.angle_gamma   90.00
#
_symmetry.space_group_name_H-M   'P 1'
#
loop_
_entity.id
_entity.type
_entity.pdbx_description
1 polymer ?
#
loop_
_entity_poly.entity_id
_entity_poly.type
_entity_poly.pdbx_seq_one_letter_code
_entity_poly.pdbx_strand_id
1 'polypeptide(L)'
;MDIAYYDEAINKYWIHREKMLGEPIPKHIAKKIAAQREKKGLPPLEATDEPMCKKKKREKPTVDIRKKYEEQPDFITETGGTLHPYQLEGINWLRHCWSNGTDAILADEMGLGKTVQSLTFLYSLMKEGHSKGPFLIAAPLSTIINWEREAEQWCPDFYIVTYVGDRDSRMVIREHEFSFVEGAVKGGPKASRMRSQENMKFHVLLTSYECINMDK
;
A
#
# COMPACT_ATOMS: atom_id res chain seq x y z
N MET A 1 -25.84 -9.33 15.60
CA MET A 1 -25.79 -8.94 14.18
C MET A 1 -24.66 -9.71 13.55
N ASP A 2 -24.95 -10.54 12.57
CA ASP A 2 -23.92 -11.25 11.80
C ASP A 2 -23.52 -10.33 10.63
N ILE A 3 -22.33 -9.74 10.70
CA ILE A 3 -21.83 -8.82 9.68
C ILE A 3 -20.95 -9.64 8.74
N ALA A 4 -21.34 -9.70 7.47
CA ALA A 4 -20.58 -10.43 6.46
C ALA A 4 -19.12 -9.95 6.42
N TYR A 5 -18.18 -10.89 6.29
CA TYR A 5 -16.73 -10.64 6.19
C TYR A 5 -16.07 -9.96 7.40
N TYR A 6 -16.78 -9.80 8.52
CA TYR A 6 -16.24 -9.12 9.70
C TYR A 6 -14.98 -9.79 10.28
N ASP A 7 -14.98 -11.12 10.41
CA ASP A 7 -13.81 -11.87 10.87
C ASP A 7 -12.62 -11.74 9.88
N GLU A 8 -12.88 -11.66 8.57
CA GLU A 8 -11.82 -11.45 7.57
C GLU A 8 -11.21 -10.05 7.70
N ALA A 9 -12.02 -9.03 7.97
CA ALA A 9 -11.55 -7.66 8.20
C ALA A 9 -10.69 -7.57 9.47
N ILE A 10 -11.08 -8.25 10.55
CA ILE A 10 -10.25 -8.36 11.77
C ILE A 10 -8.90 -8.97 11.44
N ASN A 11 -8.89 -10.08 10.70
CA ASN A 11 -7.66 -10.77 10.34
C ASN A 11 -6.75 -9.88 9.48
N LYS A 12 -7.30 -9.20 8.46
CA LYS A 12 -6.57 -8.24 7.62
C LYS A 12 -5.97 -7.11 8.45
N TYR A 13 -6.74 -6.53 9.38
CA TYR A 13 -6.27 -5.45 10.25
C TYR A 13 -5.07 -5.87 11.10
N TRP A 14 -5.15 -7.01 11.78
CA TRP A 14 -4.05 -7.47 12.65
C TRP A 14 -2.81 -7.88 11.88
N ILE A 15 -2.97 -8.54 10.71
CA ILE A 15 -1.85 -8.85 9.82
C ILE A 15 -1.17 -7.57 9.34
N HIS A 16 -1.95 -6.56 8.94
CA HIS A 16 -1.41 -5.26 8.51
C HIS A 16 -0.65 -4.55 9.63
N ARG A 17 -1.22 -4.55 10.84
CA ARG A 17 -0.60 -3.96 12.04
C ARG A 17 0.73 -4.64 12.39
N GLU A 18 0.78 -5.97 12.36
CA GLU A 18 2.01 -6.74 12.57
C GLU A 18 3.05 -6.45 11.48
N LYS A 19 2.65 -6.38 10.21
CA LYS A 19 3.56 -6.04 9.11
C LYS A 19 4.19 -4.66 9.30
N MET A 20 3.40 -3.67 9.70
CA MET A 20 3.83 -2.27 9.85
C MET A 20 4.63 -1.99 11.12
N LEU A 21 4.15 -2.43 12.28
CA LEU A 21 4.76 -2.12 13.58
C LEU A 21 5.63 -3.26 14.13
N GLY A 22 5.49 -4.48 13.62
CA GLY A 22 6.11 -5.67 14.23
C GLY A 22 5.47 -6.09 15.56
N GLU A 23 4.28 -5.58 15.87
CA GLU A 23 3.54 -5.97 17.06
C GLU A 23 2.91 -7.36 16.88
N PRO A 24 3.00 -8.26 17.88
CA PRO A 24 2.50 -9.62 17.75
C PRO A 24 0.97 -9.66 17.68
N ILE A 25 0.44 -10.50 16.80
CA ILE A 25 -1.01 -10.73 16.69
C ILE A 25 -1.54 -11.37 17.99
N PRO A 26 -2.68 -10.91 18.55
CA PRO A 26 -3.30 -11.54 19.71
C PRO A 26 -3.56 -13.03 19.50
N LYS A 27 -3.21 -13.88 20.47
CA LYS A 27 -3.25 -15.35 20.36
C LYS A 27 -4.58 -15.91 19.83
N HIS A 28 -5.69 -15.36 20.28
CA HIS A 28 -7.03 -15.80 19.86
C HIS A 28 -7.30 -15.51 18.37
N ILE A 29 -6.73 -14.42 17.83
CA ILE A 29 -6.83 -14.02 16.42
C ILE A 29 -5.84 -14.83 15.60
N ALA A 30 -4.61 -15.01 16.06
CA ALA A 30 -3.62 -15.86 15.40
C ALA A 30 -4.15 -17.30 15.19
N LYS A 31 -4.81 -17.87 16.20
CA LYS A 31 -5.47 -19.18 16.09
C LYS A 31 -6.59 -19.20 15.04
N LYS A 32 -7.41 -18.13 14.98
CA LYS A 32 -8.45 -17.99 13.95
C LYS A 32 -7.86 -17.89 12.55
N ILE A 33 -6.80 -17.10 12.37
CA ILE A 33 -6.08 -16.94 11.09
C ILE A 33 -5.52 -18.28 10.63
N ALA A 34 -4.84 -19.02 11.51
CA ALA A 34 -4.29 -20.34 11.20
C ALA A 34 -5.38 -21.31 10.71
N ALA A 35 -6.51 -21.39 11.44
CA ALA A 35 -7.63 -22.23 11.05
C ALA A 35 -8.28 -21.84 9.71
N GLN A 36 -8.34 -20.54 9.39
CA GLN A 36 -8.85 -20.08 8.08
C GLN A 36 -7.89 -20.38 6.93
N ARG A 37 -6.58 -20.26 7.14
CA ARG A 37 -5.55 -20.56 6.12
C ARG A 37 -5.49 -22.05 5.82
N GLU A 38 -5.61 -22.89 6.84
CA GLU A 38 -5.70 -24.35 6.70
C GLU A 38 -6.90 -24.76 5.84
N LYS A 39 -8.08 -24.15 6.07
CA LYS A 39 -9.28 -24.36 5.23
C LYS A 39 -9.08 -23.94 3.77
N LYS A 40 -8.23 -22.94 3.51
CA LYS A 40 -7.91 -22.45 2.16
C LYS A 40 -6.70 -23.15 1.53
N GLY A 41 -6.08 -24.13 2.22
CA GLY A 41 -4.90 -24.85 1.73
C GLY A 41 -3.63 -23.99 1.62
N LEU A 42 -3.59 -22.81 2.26
CA LEU A 42 -2.44 -21.91 2.25
C LEU A 42 -1.46 -22.29 3.36
N PRO A 43 -0.14 -22.14 3.14
CA PRO A 43 0.85 -22.41 4.17
C PRO A 43 0.61 -21.53 5.41
N PRO A 44 0.99 -22.00 6.62
CA PRO A 44 0.96 -21.17 7.83
C PRO A 44 1.68 -19.85 7.60
N LEU A 45 1.17 -18.75 8.17
CA LEU A 45 1.99 -17.53 8.27
C LEU A 45 3.25 -17.93 9.04
N GLU A 46 4.43 -17.57 8.53
CA GLU A 46 5.69 -17.80 9.23
C GLU A 46 5.56 -17.26 10.65
N ALA A 47 5.46 -18.17 11.63
CA ALA A 47 5.46 -17.79 13.03
C ALA A 47 6.85 -17.25 13.32
N THR A 48 6.99 -15.93 13.36
CA THR A 48 8.20 -15.33 13.91
C THR A 48 8.17 -15.55 15.43
N ASP A 49 8.67 -16.71 15.86
CA ASP A 49 8.83 -17.06 17.28
C ASP A 49 9.91 -16.20 18.00
N GLU A 50 10.45 -15.18 17.32
CA GLU A 50 11.39 -14.24 17.92
C GLU A 50 10.66 -13.05 18.58
N PRO A 51 10.90 -12.75 19.87
CA PRO A 51 10.44 -11.51 20.48
C PRO A 51 11.21 -10.33 19.84
N MET A 52 10.68 -9.78 18.74
CA MET A 52 11.34 -8.70 18.00
C MET A 52 10.96 -7.32 18.56
N CYS A 53 11.41 -7.02 19.78
CA CYS A 53 11.65 -5.62 20.21
C CYS A 53 12.92 -5.04 19.54
N LYS A 54 13.47 -5.71 18.52
CA LYS A 54 14.64 -5.26 17.76
C LYS A 54 14.13 -4.56 16.51
N LYS A 55 14.26 -3.23 16.47
CA LYS A 55 14.09 -2.37 15.28
C LYS A 55 14.40 -3.17 14.01
N LYS A 56 13.38 -3.56 13.22
CA LYS A 56 13.57 -4.33 11.98
C LYS A 56 14.60 -3.59 11.14
N LYS A 57 15.79 -4.20 10.94
CA LYS A 57 16.77 -3.68 9.98
C LYS A 57 16.06 -3.55 8.64
N ARG A 58 16.25 -2.43 7.93
CA ARG A 58 15.70 -2.23 6.58
C ARG A 58 15.91 -3.52 5.79
N GLU A 59 14.82 -4.15 5.35
CA GLU A 59 14.87 -5.34 4.51
C GLU A 59 15.78 -5.02 3.33
N LYS A 60 16.78 -5.87 3.10
CA LYS A 60 17.63 -5.71 1.93
C LYS A 60 16.78 -6.00 0.71
N PRO A 61 16.91 -5.23 -0.38
CA PRO A 61 16.15 -5.52 -1.56
C PRO A 61 16.41 -6.94 -2.06
N THR A 62 15.36 -7.65 -2.43
CA THR A 62 15.42 -9.05 -2.88
C THR A 62 15.92 -9.16 -4.31
N VAL A 63 15.66 -8.14 -5.13
CA VAL A 63 16.03 -8.04 -6.54
C VAL A 63 16.82 -6.76 -6.76
N ASP A 64 17.73 -6.75 -7.75
CA ASP A 64 18.34 -5.52 -8.21
C ASP A 64 17.34 -4.76 -9.10
N ILE A 65 17.00 -3.53 -8.72
CA ILE A 65 16.09 -2.66 -9.47
C ILE A 65 16.54 -2.40 -10.92
N ARG A 66 17.85 -2.49 -11.19
CA ARG A 66 18.39 -2.32 -12.55
C ARG A 66 18.15 -3.52 -13.45
N LYS A 67 17.82 -4.67 -12.88
CA LYS A 67 17.48 -5.87 -13.64
C LYS A 67 16.09 -5.70 -14.23
N LYS A 68 16.01 -5.70 -15.55
CA LYS A 68 14.74 -5.64 -16.28
C LYS A 68 13.94 -6.93 -16.07
N TYR A 69 12.63 -6.77 -16.05
CA TYR A 69 11.69 -7.89 -16.15
C TYR A 69 11.59 -8.31 -17.62
N GLU A 70 11.99 -9.55 -17.90
CA GLU A 70 11.74 -10.19 -19.20
C GLU A 70 10.31 -10.72 -19.28
N GLU A 71 9.77 -11.14 -18.13
CA GLU A 71 8.40 -11.63 -17.97
C GLU A 71 7.73 -10.92 -16.77
N GLN A 72 6.40 -10.92 -16.74
CA GLN A 72 5.67 -10.29 -15.64
C GLN A 72 6.00 -10.98 -14.30
N PRO A 73 6.20 -10.23 -13.20
CA PRO A 73 6.58 -10.81 -11.92
C PRO A 73 5.42 -11.58 -11.27
N ASP A 74 5.75 -12.60 -10.47
CA ASP A 74 4.77 -13.51 -9.83
C ASP A 74 3.72 -12.76 -9.00
N PHE A 75 4.12 -11.73 -8.26
CA PHE A 75 3.20 -10.94 -7.43
C PHE A 75 2.16 -10.15 -8.24
N ILE A 76 2.34 -10.00 -9.55
CA ILE A 76 1.32 -9.49 -10.48
C ILE A 76 0.50 -10.64 -11.06
N THR A 77 1.14 -11.75 -11.45
CA THR A 77 0.41 -12.94 -11.93
C THR A 77 -0.58 -13.47 -10.89
N GLU A 78 -0.21 -13.43 -9.60
CA GLU A 78 -1.04 -13.82 -8.47
C GLU A 78 -2.32 -12.98 -8.32
N THR A 79 -2.36 -11.76 -8.87
CA THR A 79 -3.58 -10.94 -8.85
C THR A 79 -4.60 -11.34 -9.92
N GLY A 80 -4.21 -12.24 -10.84
CA GLY A 80 -5.00 -12.61 -12.01
C GLY A 80 -4.97 -11.57 -13.14
N GLY A 81 -4.14 -10.52 -13.00
CA GLY A 81 -3.89 -9.55 -14.06
C GLY A 81 -2.80 -10.01 -15.04
N THR A 82 -2.95 -9.61 -16.30
CA THR A 82 -1.92 -9.82 -17.33
C THR A 82 -1.52 -8.47 -17.92
N LEU A 83 -0.23 -8.13 -17.80
CA LEU A 83 0.30 -6.90 -18.38
C LEU A 83 0.50 -7.06 -19.88
N HIS A 84 0.19 -6.03 -20.65
CA HIS A 84 0.61 -5.99 -22.04
C HIS A 84 2.12 -5.78 -22.15
N PRO A 85 2.80 -6.27 -23.21
CA PRO A 85 4.24 -6.12 -23.38
C PRO A 85 4.72 -4.65 -23.27
N TYR A 86 4.00 -3.71 -23.88
CA TYR A 86 4.33 -2.29 -23.80
C TYR A 86 4.19 -1.71 -22.39
N GLN A 87 3.30 -2.26 -21.55
CA GLN A 87 3.16 -1.86 -20.15
C GLN A 87 4.34 -2.34 -19.32
N LEU A 88 4.81 -3.56 -19.57
CA LEU A 88 6.01 -4.12 -18.93
C LEU A 88 7.26 -3.31 -19.29
N GLU A 89 7.39 -2.89 -20.55
CA GLU A 89 8.43 -1.97 -21.00
C GLU A 89 8.35 -0.62 -20.27
N GLY A 90 7.15 -0.03 -20.14
CA GLY A 90 6.92 1.19 -19.39
C GLY A 90 7.31 1.07 -17.91
N ILE A 91 6.97 -0.04 -17.26
CA ILE A 91 7.35 -0.33 -15.87
C ILE A 91 8.88 -0.48 -15.74
N ASN A 92 9.52 -1.20 -16.67
CA ASN A 92 10.98 -1.33 -16.69
C ASN A 92 11.67 0.02 -16.86
N TRP A 93 11.12 0.90 -17.68
CA TRP A 93 11.61 2.26 -17.85
C TRP A 93 11.47 3.09 -16.56
N LEU A 94 10.31 3.04 -15.89
CA LEU A 94 10.09 3.70 -14.60
C LEU A 94 11.06 3.20 -13.51
N ARG A 95 11.28 1.88 -13.44
CA ARG A 95 12.27 1.27 -12.51
C ARG A 95 13.69 1.76 -12.81
N HIS A 96 14.05 1.88 -14.09
CA HIS A 96 15.34 2.42 -14.50
C HIS A 96 15.52 3.88 -14.08
N CYS A 97 14.53 4.75 -14.36
CA CYS A 97 14.55 6.16 -13.94
C CYS A 97 14.71 6.29 -12.42
N TRP A 98 13.94 5.51 -11.65
CA TRP A 98 14.05 5.48 -10.18
C TRP A 98 15.45 5.05 -9.71
N SER A 99 16.04 4.01 -10.33
CA SER A 99 17.37 3.51 -9.97
C SER A 99 18.50 4.52 -10.19
N ASN A 100 18.27 5.52 -11.04
CA ASN A 100 19.21 6.58 -11.36
C ASN A 100 18.90 7.88 -10.60
N GLY A 101 17.80 7.93 -9.83
CA GLY A 101 17.35 9.16 -9.17
C GLY A 101 16.84 10.22 -10.14
N THR A 102 16.35 9.81 -11.32
CA THR A 102 15.81 10.70 -12.35
C THR A 102 14.29 10.69 -12.31
N ASP A 103 13.67 11.87 -12.27
CA ASP A 103 12.23 12.02 -12.37
C ASP A 103 11.72 11.60 -13.76
N ALA A 104 10.54 10.97 -13.80
CA ALA A 104 9.97 10.39 -15.01
C ALA A 104 8.61 10.99 -15.34
N ILE A 105 8.35 11.22 -16.63
CA ILE A 105 7.05 11.63 -17.17
C ILE A 105 6.56 10.54 -18.12
N LEU A 106 5.53 9.80 -17.70
CA LEU A 106 4.90 8.79 -18.55
C LEU A 106 3.85 9.44 -19.46
N ALA A 107 4.24 9.70 -20.70
CA ALA A 107 3.47 10.49 -21.67
C ALA A 107 2.75 9.63 -22.74
N ASP A 108 2.37 8.41 -22.38
CA ASP A 108 1.66 7.49 -23.29
C ASP A 108 0.28 8.01 -23.71
N GLU A 109 -0.26 7.48 -24.81
CA GLU A 109 -1.62 7.73 -25.27
C GLU A 109 -2.67 7.43 -24.17
N MET A 110 -3.77 8.17 -24.19
CA MET A 110 -4.89 7.93 -23.28
C MET A 110 -5.46 6.52 -23.51
N GLY A 111 -5.71 5.78 -22.44
CA GLY A 111 -6.25 4.42 -22.51
C GLY A 111 -5.21 3.29 -22.50
N LEU A 112 -3.90 3.57 -22.65
CA LEU A 112 -2.84 2.54 -22.59
C LEU A 112 -2.51 2.02 -21.17
N GLY A 113 -3.36 2.32 -20.18
CA GLY A 113 -3.18 1.79 -18.82
C GLY A 113 -2.07 2.44 -18.00
N LYS A 114 -1.81 3.75 -18.18
CA LYS A 114 -0.84 4.51 -17.36
C LYS A 114 -1.07 4.36 -15.85
N THR A 115 -2.32 4.27 -15.43
CA THR A 115 -2.71 4.03 -14.02
C THR A 115 -2.15 2.69 -13.53
N VAL A 116 -2.38 1.62 -14.29
CA VAL A 116 -1.87 0.27 -13.98
C VAL A 116 -0.35 0.27 -13.98
N GLN A 117 0.30 0.83 -15.00
CA GLN A 117 1.76 0.92 -15.06
C GLN A 117 2.35 1.63 -13.82
N SER A 118 1.73 2.76 -13.42
CA SER A 118 2.17 3.54 -12.25
C SER A 118 1.98 2.77 -10.95
N LEU A 119 0.83 2.13 -10.75
CA LEU A 119 0.54 1.34 -9.57
C LEU A 119 1.46 0.12 -9.47
N THR A 120 1.60 -0.65 -10.54
CA THR A 120 2.50 -1.81 -10.60
C THR A 120 3.96 -1.42 -10.37
N PHE A 121 4.40 -0.27 -10.90
CA PHE A 121 5.72 0.26 -10.60
C PHE A 121 5.90 0.50 -9.10
N LEU A 122 5.00 1.24 -8.44
CA LEU A 122 5.09 1.47 -6.99
C LEU A 122 5.03 0.16 -6.20
N TYR A 123 4.19 -0.78 -6.63
CA TYR A 123 4.04 -2.09 -6.02
C TYR A 123 5.31 -2.92 -6.10
N SER A 124 6.02 -2.87 -7.23
CA SER A 124 7.33 -3.52 -7.39
C SER A 124 8.35 -3.00 -6.37
N LEU A 125 8.39 -1.69 -6.13
CA LEU A 125 9.30 -1.09 -5.14
C LEU A 125 9.04 -1.63 -3.72
N MET A 126 7.78 -1.84 -3.35
CA MET A 126 7.43 -2.38 -2.04
C MET A 126 7.74 -3.86 -1.95
N LYS A 127 7.31 -4.65 -2.94
CA LYS A 127 7.46 -6.11 -2.95
C LYS A 127 8.93 -6.54 -2.98
N GLU A 128 9.77 -5.79 -3.68
CA GLU A 128 11.20 -6.06 -3.77
C GLU A 128 12.00 -5.43 -2.62
N GLY A 129 11.37 -4.68 -1.71
CA GLY A 129 12.02 -4.10 -0.53
C GLY A 129 12.83 -2.83 -0.81
N HIS A 130 12.67 -2.19 -1.96
CA HIS A 130 13.34 -0.93 -2.31
C HIS A 130 12.74 0.28 -1.60
N SER A 131 11.41 0.35 -1.49
CA SER A 131 10.70 1.40 -0.78
C SER A 131 9.31 0.93 -0.34
N LYS A 132 9.01 1.09 0.95
CA LYS A 132 7.69 0.77 1.53
C LYS A 132 6.72 1.98 1.50
N GLY A 133 7.11 3.07 0.86
CA GLY A 133 6.39 4.34 0.89
C GLY A 133 6.82 5.24 2.06
N PRO A 134 6.03 6.27 2.39
CA PRO A 134 4.72 6.59 1.82
C PRO A 134 4.80 7.17 0.40
N PHE A 135 3.81 6.85 -0.43
CA PHE A 135 3.63 7.40 -1.77
C PHE A 135 2.40 8.31 -1.81
N LEU A 136 2.50 9.43 -2.51
CA LEU A 136 1.40 10.35 -2.73
C LEU A 136 0.94 10.23 -4.18
N ILE A 137 -0.35 9.93 -4.38
CA ILE A 137 -1.00 9.95 -5.69
C ILE A 137 -2.01 11.09 -5.70
N ALA A 138 -1.75 12.09 -6.53
CA ALA A 138 -2.65 13.21 -6.77
C ALA A 138 -3.34 13.02 -8.13
N ALA A 139 -4.67 12.99 -8.14
CA ALA A 139 -5.44 12.79 -9.37
C ALA A 139 -6.70 13.67 -9.41
N PRO A 140 -7.29 13.92 -10.60
CA PRO A 140 -8.60 14.56 -10.68
C PRO A 140 -9.65 13.79 -9.87
N LEU A 141 -10.55 14.51 -9.18
CA LEU A 141 -11.56 13.92 -8.29
C LEU A 141 -12.41 12.85 -8.99
N SER A 142 -12.75 13.08 -10.26
CA SER A 142 -13.52 12.14 -11.10
C SER A 142 -12.83 10.80 -11.33
N THR A 143 -11.51 10.73 -11.19
CA THR A 143 -10.71 9.52 -11.44
C THR A 143 -10.30 8.78 -10.17
N ILE A 144 -10.52 9.34 -8.98
CA ILE A 144 -10.11 8.75 -7.70
C ILE A 144 -10.66 7.34 -7.53
N ILE A 145 -11.95 7.13 -7.82
CA ILE A 145 -12.58 5.80 -7.72
C ILE A 145 -11.95 4.80 -8.70
N ASN A 146 -11.51 5.27 -9.88
CA ASN A 146 -10.80 4.41 -10.82
C ASN A 146 -9.42 4.00 -10.27
N TRP A 147 -8.67 4.94 -9.69
CA TRP A 147 -7.38 4.64 -9.04
C TRP A 147 -7.53 3.63 -7.90
N GLU A 148 -8.58 3.77 -7.08
CA GLU A 148 -8.88 2.83 -6.00
C GLU A 148 -9.18 1.42 -6.51
N ARG A 149 -10.05 1.29 -7.51
CA ARG A 149 -10.38 -0.02 -8.12
C ARG A 149 -9.17 -0.71 -8.75
N GLU A 150 -8.37 0.04 -9.51
CA GLU A 150 -7.15 -0.51 -10.11
C GLU A 150 -6.15 -0.93 -9.02
N ALA A 151 -6.05 -0.18 -7.93
CA ALA A 151 -5.16 -0.55 -6.83
C ALA A 151 -5.62 -1.80 -6.08
N GLU A 152 -6.92 -1.95 -5.82
CA GLU A 152 -7.44 -3.17 -5.20
C GLU A 152 -7.16 -4.41 -6.06
N GLN A 153 -7.25 -4.27 -7.39
CA GLN A 153 -6.99 -5.35 -8.33
C GLN A 153 -5.49 -5.65 -8.50
N TRP A 154 -4.66 -4.62 -8.74
CA TRP A 154 -3.26 -4.80 -9.11
C TRP A 154 -2.28 -4.79 -7.93
N CYS A 155 -2.71 -4.28 -6.78
CA CYS A 155 -1.87 -4.08 -5.61
C CYS A 155 -2.59 -4.50 -4.31
N PRO A 156 -3.02 -5.77 -4.16
CA PRO A 156 -3.86 -6.20 -3.04
C PRO A 156 -3.18 -6.06 -1.66
N ASP A 157 -1.85 -6.03 -1.59
CA ASP A 157 -1.11 -5.78 -0.34
C ASP A 157 -0.88 -4.28 -0.04
N PHE A 158 -1.21 -3.38 -0.95
CA PHE A 158 -1.15 -1.94 -0.70
C PHE A 158 -2.32 -1.49 0.17
N TYR A 159 -1.98 -1.05 1.38
CA TYR A 159 -2.86 -0.19 2.15
C TYR A 159 -2.92 1.23 1.56
N ILE A 160 -3.99 1.49 0.80
CA ILE A 160 -4.28 2.79 0.18
C ILE A 160 -5.34 3.51 1.01
N VAL A 161 -5.08 4.78 1.31
CA VAL A 161 -6.03 5.67 1.98
C VAL A 161 -6.50 6.74 1.01
N THR A 162 -7.80 6.73 0.71
CA THR A 162 -8.45 7.70 -0.14
C THR A 162 -8.79 8.96 0.67
N TYR A 163 -7.97 10.00 0.52
CA TYR A 163 -8.09 11.28 1.21
C TYR A 163 -8.90 12.28 0.39
N VAL A 164 -10.22 12.11 0.46
CA VAL A 164 -11.23 12.96 -0.17
C VAL A 164 -12.43 13.11 0.78
N GLY A 165 -13.31 14.06 0.49
CA GLY A 165 -14.52 14.31 1.28
C GLY A 165 -14.52 15.68 1.94
N ASP A 166 -15.53 15.91 2.77
CA ASP A 166 -15.70 17.15 3.52
C ASP A 166 -14.72 17.27 4.70
N ARG A 167 -14.81 18.38 5.43
CA ARG A 167 -13.88 18.67 6.54
C ARG A 167 -13.89 17.59 7.61
N ASP A 168 -15.08 17.10 7.95
CA ASP A 168 -15.26 16.16 9.06
C ASP A 168 -14.81 14.75 8.65
N SER A 169 -15.10 14.32 7.42
CA SER A 169 -14.58 13.07 6.86
C SER A 169 -13.04 13.07 6.85
N ARG A 170 -12.42 14.17 6.40
CA ARG A 170 -10.95 14.28 6.37
C ARG A 170 -10.35 14.33 7.78
N MET A 171 -11.06 14.87 8.76
CA MET A 171 -10.65 14.83 10.17
C MET A 171 -10.59 13.39 10.68
N VAL A 172 -11.65 12.61 10.45
CA VAL A 172 -11.72 11.18 10.81
C VAL A 172 -10.58 10.39 10.15
N ILE A 173 -10.29 10.64 8.87
CA ILE A 173 -9.18 9.98 8.16
C ILE A 173 -7.83 10.32 8.81
N ARG A 174 -7.58 11.59 9.13
CA ARG A 174 -6.32 12.00 9.80
C ARG A 174 -6.15 11.37 11.18
N GLU A 175 -7.24 11.17 11.92
CA GLU A 175 -7.20 10.62 13.27
C GLU A 175 -7.01 9.10 13.29
N HIS A 176 -7.60 8.36 12.34
CA HIS A 176 -7.67 6.89 12.38
C HIS A 176 -6.86 6.15 11.31
N GLU A 177 -6.54 6.83 10.19
CA GLU A 177 -5.86 6.18 9.06
C GLU A 177 -4.39 6.58 8.91
N PHE A 178 -3.93 7.67 9.53
CA PHE A 178 -2.56 8.15 9.31
C PHE A 178 -1.53 7.40 10.16
N SER A 179 -1.88 7.06 11.41
CA SER A 179 -0.99 6.34 12.32
C SER A 179 -1.76 5.35 13.19
N PHE A 180 -1.07 4.28 13.60
CA PHE A 180 -1.58 3.34 14.60
C PHE A 180 -1.51 3.89 16.03
N VAL A 181 -0.71 4.92 16.27
CA VAL A 181 -0.51 5.51 17.60
C VAL A 181 -1.56 6.58 17.83
N GLU A 182 -2.39 6.40 18.87
CA GLU A 182 -3.36 7.39 19.28
C GLU A 182 -2.68 8.73 19.61
N GLY A 183 -3.21 9.84 19.07
CA GLY A 183 -2.67 11.18 19.27
C GLY A 183 -1.38 11.50 18.50
N ALA A 184 -0.94 10.62 17.58
CA ALA A 184 0.20 10.91 16.68
C ALA A 184 -0.06 12.13 15.78
N VAL A 185 -1.31 12.34 15.40
CA VAL A 185 -1.82 13.54 14.74
C VAL A 185 -2.60 14.35 15.76
N LYS A 186 -2.31 15.65 15.88
CA LYS A 186 -3.15 16.55 16.69
C LYS A 186 -4.55 16.59 16.08
N GLY A 187 -5.54 16.13 16.82
CA GLY A 187 -6.95 16.21 16.42
C GLY A 187 -7.37 17.67 16.19
N GLY A 188 -8.30 17.86 15.24
CA GLY A 188 -8.82 19.18 14.91
C GLY A 188 -9.25 19.36 13.44
N PRO A 189 -9.97 20.47 13.16
CA PRO A 189 -10.57 20.71 11.85
C PRO A 189 -9.55 21.05 10.76
N LYS A 190 -8.34 21.46 11.14
CA LYS A 190 -7.23 21.78 10.22
C LYS A 190 -6.21 20.67 10.23
N ALA A 191 -5.57 20.44 9.08
CA ALA A 191 -4.43 19.54 9.00
C ALA A 191 -3.31 20.03 9.93
N SER A 192 -2.70 19.10 10.66
CA SER A 192 -1.54 19.35 11.50
C SER A 192 -0.41 18.46 11.03
N ARG A 193 0.82 18.98 11.11
CA ARG A 193 2.02 18.19 10.85
C ARG A 193 2.07 16.99 11.81
N MET A 194 2.33 15.80 11.27
CA MET A 194 2.54 14.58 12.06
C MET A 194 3.82 14.71 12.90
N ARG A 195 3.78 14.18 14.12
CA ARG A 195 4.93 14.24 15.05
C ARG A 195 6.10 13.33 14.64
N SER A 196 5.81 12.19 14.00
CA SER A 196 6.81 11.26 13.49
C SER A 196 6.28 10.58 12.22
N GLN A 197 7.18 10.29 11.28
CA GLN A 197 6.90 9.54 10.06
C GLN A 197 7.12 8.03 10.24
N GLU A 198 7.67 7.58 11.37
CA GLU A 198 8.09 6.19 11.56
C GLU A 198 6.91 5.20 11.70
N ASN A 199 5.70 5.67 11.99
CA ASN A 199 4.52 4.84 12.27
C ASN A 199 3.34 5.15 11.35
N MET A 200 3.60 5.39 10.07
CA MET A 200 2.53 5.61 9.09
C MET A 200 1.81 4.30 8.78
N LYS A 201 0.48 4.32 8.87
CA LYS A 201 -0.37 3.14 8.66
C LYS A 201 -0.58 2.81 7.18
N PHE A 202 -0.44 3.78 6.28
CA PHE A 202 -0.69 3.62 4.85
C PHE A 202 0.58 3.60 4.02
N HIS A 203 0.53 2.89 2.90
CA HIS A 203 1.58 2.89 1.88
C HIS A 203 1.34 4.00 0.86
N VAL A 204 0.07 4.23 0.50
CA VAL A 204 -0.32 5.20 -0.53
C VAL A 204 -1.42 6.12 0.00
N LEU A 205 -1.24 7.42 -0.17
CA LEU A 205 -2.30 8.42 0.02
C LEU A 205 -2.81 8.86 -1.34
N LEU A 206 -4.07 8.56 -1.64
CA LEU A 206 -4.74 8.94 -2.87
C LEU A 206 -5.59 10.19 -2.60
N THR A 207 -5.36 11.28 -3.31
CA THR A 207 -6.05 12.55 -3.02
C THR A 207 -6.34 13.37 -4.28
N SER A 208 -7.30 14.31 -4.16
CA SER A 208 -7.61 15.26 -5.23
C SER A 208 -6.75 16.52 -5.14
N TYR A 209 -6.56 17.20 -6.29
CA TYR A 209 -5.84 18.48 -6.34
C TYR A 209 -6.42 19.55 -5.42
N GLU A 210 -7.74 19.52 -5.21
CA GLU A 210 -8.44 20.45 -4.33
C GLU A 210 -8.07 20.20 -2.86
N CYS A 211 -8.07 18.94 -2.43
CA CYS A 211 -7.72 18.57 -1.04
C CYS A 211 -6.28 18.96 -0.70
N ILE A 212 -5.34 18.79 -1.64
CA ILE A 212 -3.94 19.20 -1.48
C ILE A 212 -3.84 20.70 -1.20
N ASN A 213 -4.64 21.52 -1.90
CA ASN A 213 -4.60 22.96 -1.72
C ASN A 213 -5.30 23.43 -0.44
N MET A 214 -6.36 22.74 -0.01
CA MET A 214 -7.10 23.07 1.21
C MET A 214 -6.32 22.79 2.49
N ASP A 215 -5.55 21.69 2.51
CA ASP A 215 -4.92 21.16 3.71
C ASP A 215 -3.38 21.39 3.73
N LYS A 216 -2.94 22.55 3.24
CA LYS A 216 -1.55 23.05 3.28
C LYS A 216 -1.07 23.43 4.69
#